data_AF-E4WYK4-F1
#
_entry.id   AF-E4WYK4-F1
#
_cell.length_a   1.000
_cell.length_b   1.000
_cell.length_c   1.000
_cell.angle_alpha   90.00
_cell.angle_beta   90.00
_cell.angle_gamma   90.00
#
_symmetry.space_group_name_H-M   'P 1'
#
loop_
_entity.id
_entity.type
_entity.pdbx_description
1 polymer ?
#
loop_
_entity_poly.entity_id
_entity_poly.type
_entity_poly.pdbx_seq_one_letter_code
_entity_poly.pdbx_strand_id
1 'polypeptide(L)'
;MESSELLEIKELQRQELRRVLQECHGPKDLILDPDIIPILDRIAGMEFLRENGVQRVHRINPKELEISSEIDKHLYLMRNTLRNVRTVCAQVAHDVRVRQSKGTYPRKRHLVFIPRRTPVIEFTLEQYGNGLNLN
;
A
#
# COMPACT_ATOMS: atom_id res chain seq x y z
N MET A 1 3.65 -30.11 13.85
CA MET A 1 4.63 -29.18 14.44
C MET A 1 5.19 -28.35 13.29
N GLU A 2 4.91 -27.05 13.24
CA GLU A 2 5.71 -26.16 12.38
C GLU A 2 7.16 -26.20 12.90
N SER A 3 8.16 -26.22 12.01
CA SER A 3 9.57 -26.18 12.42
C SER A 3 9.89 -24.86 13.11
N SER A 4 10.79 -24.87 14.12
CA SER A 4 11.22 -23.67 14.85
C SER A 4 11.67 -22.55 13.90
N GLU A 5 12.37 -22.92 12.83
CA GLU A 5 12.87 -22.02 11.80
C GLU A 5 11.74 -21.28 11.06
N LEU A 6 10.59 -21.93 10.84
CA LEU A 6 9.46 -21.32 10.17
C LEU A 6 8.79 -20.26 11.06
N LEU A 7 8.72 -20.51 12.36
CA LEU A 7 8.20 -19.55 13.33
C LEU A 7 9.11 -18.31 13.42
N GLU A 8 10.43 -18.51 13.41
CA GLU A 8 11.40 -17.41 13.39
C GLU A 8 11.27 -16.55 12.12
N ILE A 9 11.11 -17.16 10.95
CA ILE A 9 10.90 -16.43 9.68
C ILE A 9 9.61 -15.60 9.73
N LYS A 10 8.51 -16.18 10.24
CA LYS A 10 7.24 -15.45 10.38
C LYS A 10 7.39 -14.24 11.29
N GLU A 11 8.10 -14.40 12.41
CA GLU A 11 8.32 -13.30 13.35
C GLU A 11 9.19 -12.19 12.74
N LEU A 12 10.25 -12.53 12.01
CA LEU A 12 11.06 -11.55 11.26
C LEU A 12 10.23 -10.80 10.22
N GLN A 13 9.38 -11.50 9.45
CA GLN A 13 8.49 -10.87 8.48
C GLN A 13 7.47 -9.95 9.16
N ARG A 14 6.95 -10.34 10.33
CA ARG A 14 6.02 -9.54 11.11
C ARG A 14 6.67 -8.28 11.67
N GLN A 15 7.92 -8.37 12.10
CA GLN A 15 8.71 -7.22 12.56
C GLN A 15 9.00 -6.25 11.42
N GLU A 16 9.38 -6.74 10.24
CA GLU A 16 9.60 -5.89 9.07
C GLU A 16 8.29 -5.21 8.61
N LEU A 17 7.18 -5.95 8.60
CA LEU A 17 5.86 -5.36 8.32
C LEU A 17 5.51 -4.29 9.35
N ARG A 18 5.77 -4.52 10.65
CA ARG A 18 5.55 -3.53 11.71
C ARG A 18 6.34 -2.26 11.42
N ARG A 19 7.62 -2.39 11.09
CA ARG A 19 8.49 -1.27 10.74
C ARG A 19 7.92 -0.44 9.60
N VAL A 20 7.54 -1.08 8.49
CA VAL A 20 6.93 -0.41 7.33
C VAL A 20 5.63 0.31 7.70
N LEU A 21 4.77 -0.31 8.52
CA LEU A 21 3.53 0.33 8.99
C LEU A 21 3.82 1.54 9.88
N GLN A 22 4.89 1.50 10.67
CA GLN A 22 5.28 2.57 11.59
C GLN A 22 5.95 3.76 10.88
N GLU A 23 6.65 3.54 9.76
CA GLU A 23 7.18 4.62 8.91
C GLU A 23 6.06 5.59 8.48
N CYS A 24 4.88 5.05 8.16
CA CYS A 24 3.68 5.85 7.90
C CYS A 24 2.92 6.16 9.22
N HIS A 25 3.41 7.11 10.02
CA HIS A 25 2.83 7.41 11.34
C HIS A 25 1.34 7.80 11.32
N GLY A 26 0.57 7.34 12.30
CA GLY A 26 -0.84 7.71 12.53
C GLY A 26 -1.88 6.89 11.75
N PRO A 27 -3.16 7.33 11.75
CA PRO A 27 -4.26 6.65 11.05
C PRO A 27 -4.01 6.61 9.55
N LYS A 28 -4.14 5.42 8.96
CA LYS A 28 -3.90 5.18 7.53
C LYS A 28 -4.82 4.08 7.01
N ASP A 29 -5.08 4.13 5.73
CA ASP A 29 -5.69 3.03 5.01
C ASP A 29 -4.61 2.21 4.31
N LEU A 30 -4.76 0.89 4.34
CA LEU A 30 -3.86 -0.06 3.71
C LEU A 30 -4.49 -0.54 2.40
N ILE A 31 -3.79 -0.36 1.29
CA ILE A 31 -4.26 -0.73 -0.04
C ILE A 31 -3.38 -1.87 -0.54
N LEU A 32 -3.98 -3.03 -0.74
CA LEU A 32 -3.27 -4.29 -0.97
C LEU A 32 -3.49 -4.82 -2.39
N ASP A 33 -2.41 -5.27 -3.01
CA ASP A 33 -2.51 -6.20 -4.14
C ASP A 33 -3.24 -7.48 -3.68
N PRO A 34 -4.28 -7.95 -4.41
CA PRO A 34 -4.98 -9.19 -4.10
C PRO A 34 -4.06 -10.39 -3.85
N ASP A 35 -2.91 -10.47 -4.54
CA ASP A 35 -1.96 -11.57 -4.38
C ASP A 35 -1.18 -11.52 -3.05
N ILE A 36 -1.16 -10.37 -2.38
CA ILE A 36 -0.48 -10.17 -1.09
C ILE A 36 -1.40 -10.49 0.08
N ILE A 37 -2.71 -10.32 -0.08
CA ILE A 37 -3.68 -10.49 1.01
C ILE A 37 -3.53 -11.85 1.72
N PRO A 38 -3.46 -13.01 1.02
CA PRO A 38 -3.32 -14.30 1.69
C PRO A 38 -1.98 -14.48 2.41
N ILE A 39 -0.94 -13.77 1.96
CA ILE A 39 0.40 -13.81 2.57
C ILE A 39 0.38 -12.96 3.84
N LEU A 40 -0.21 -11.76 3.75
CA LEU A 40 -0.35 -10.84 4.87
C LEU A 40 -1.15 -11.48 6.00
N ASP A 41 -2.28 -12.12 5.70
CA ASP A 41 -3.16 -12.75 6.69
C ASP A 41 -2.46 -13.86 7.50
N ARG A 42 -1.46 -14.53 6.91
CA ARG A 42 -0.64 -15.55 7.59
C ARG A 42 0.37 -14.98 8.59
N ILE A 43 0.75 -13.72 8.42
CA ILE A 43 1.83 -13.06 9.18
C ILE A 43 1.25 -12.01 10.14
N ALA A 44 0.12 -11.40 9.77
CA ALA A 44 -0.52 -10.30 10.46
C ALA A 44 -2.04 -10.35 10.28
N GLY A 45 -2.76 -10.64 11.37
CA GLY A 45 -4.21 -10.50 11.43
C GLY A 45 -4.65 -9.03 11.55
N MET A 46 -5.96 -8.80 11.45
CA MET A 46 -6.56 -7.46 11.52
C MET A 46 -6.26 -6.69 12.81
N GLU A 47 -6.14 -7.37 13.95
CA GLU A 47 -5.79 -6.73 15.22
C GLU A 47 -4.40 -6.08 15.17
N PHE A 48 -3.39 -6.83 14.69
CA PHE A 48 -2.04 -6.32 14.49
C PHE A 48 -2.02 -5.11 13.54
N LEU A 49 -2.81 -5.14 12.46
CA LEU A 49 -2.89 -4.01 11.53
C LEU A 49 -3.49 -2.76 12.21
N ARG A 50 -4.55 -2.93 13.00
CA ARG A 50 -5.20 -1.84 13.76
C ARG A 50 -4.28 -1.24 14.81
N GLU A 51 -3.55 -2.07 15.57
CA GLU A 51 -2.54 -1.62 16.54
C GLU A 51 -1.47 -0.73 15.89
N ASN A 52 -1.17 -0.97 14.61
CA ASN A 52 -0.22 -0.17 13.84
C ASN A 52 -0.89 0.97 13.03
N GLY A 53 -2.14 1.32 13.36
CA GLY A 53 -2.84 2.49 12.84
C GLY A 53 -3.61 2.27 11.52
N VAL A 54 -3.77 1.03 11.06
CA VAL A 54 -4.59 0.73 9.89
C VAL A 54 -6.08 0.82 10.25
N GLN A 55 -6.81 1.69 9.55
CA GLN A 55 -8.25 1.90 9.76
C GLN A 55 -9.07 1.02 8.83
N ARG A 56 -8.75 1.02 7.54
CA ARG A 56 -9.42 0.20 6.52
C ARG A 56 -8.40 -0.48 5.61
N VAL A 57 -8.80 -1.64 5.10
CA VAL A 57 -8.05 -2.39 4.10
C VAL A 57 -8.84 -2.37 2.80
N HIS A 58 -8.21 -1.89 1.74
CA HIS A 58 -8.77 -1.83 0.39
C HIS A 58 -7.95 -2.71 -0.55
N ARG A 59 -8.56 -3.12 -1.66
CA ARG A 59 -7.87 -3.92 -2.69
C ARG A 59 -7.49 -3.04 -3.87
N ILE A 60 -6.32 -3.28 -4.44
CA ILE A 60 -5.96 -2.71 -5.74
C ILE A 60 -6.87 -3.37 -6.77
N ASN A 61 -7.69 -2.56 -7.44
CA ASN A 61 -8.63 -3.02 -8.44
C ASN A 61 -8.56 -2.11 -9.67
N PRO A 62 -8.14 -2.59 -10.85
CA PRO A 62 -8.05 -1.77 -12.06
C PRO A 62 -9.41 -1.30 -12.59
N LYS A 63 -10.52 -1.88 -12.11
CA LYS A 63 -11.88 -1.46 -12.47
C LYS A 63 -12.42 -0.37 -11.55
N GLU A 64 -11.79 -0.13 -10.40
CA GLU A 64 -12.23 0.84 -9.39
C GLU A 64 -11.14 1.89 -9.16
N LEU A 65 -11.37 3.08 -9.73
CA LEU A 65 -10.42 4.19 -9.61
C LEU A 65 -10.56 4.96 -8.29
N GLU A 66 -11.74 4.94 -7.68
CA GLU A 66 -12.02 5.66 -6.44
C GLU A 66 -11.89 4.73 -5.22
N ILE A 67 -11.17 5.21 -4.20
CA ILE A 67 -11.10 4.57 -2.89
C ILE A 67 -11.89 5.45 -1.93
N SER A 68 -13.08 4.98 -1.53
CA SER A 68 -13.93 5.70 -0.59
C SER A 68 -13.33 5.63 0.81
N SER A 69 -12.66 6.71 1.20
CA SER A 69 -12.04 6.85 2.50
C SER A 69 -11.94 8.31 2.91
N GLU A 70 -12.15 8.57 4.20
CA GLU A 70 -11.95 9.87 4.83
C GLU A 70 -10.51 10.04 5.36
N ILE A 71 -9.71 8.96 5.32
CA ILE A 71 -8.34 8.96 5.83
C ILE A 71 -7.37 9.56 4.81
N ASP A 72 -6.67 10.61 5.21
CA ASP A 72 -5.75 11.34 4.33
C ASP A 72 -4.40 10.64 4.11
N LYS A 73 -4.20 9.43 4.63
CA LYS A 73 -2.96 8.64 4.49
C LYS A 73 -3.25 7.27 3.91
N HIS A 74 -2.66 6.99 2.76
CA HIS A 74 -2.79 5.73 2.05
C HIS A 74 -1.43 5.04 1.98
N LEU A 75 -1.36 3.80 2.45
CA LEU A 75 -0.19 2.94 2.34
C LEU A 75 -0.49 1.82 1.34
N TYR A 76 0.23 1.80 0.22
CA TYR A 76 0.09 0.78 -0.81
C TYR A 76 1.13 -0.31 -0.59
N LEU A 77 0.68 -1.55 -0.52
CA LEU A 77 1.54 -2.73 -0.49
C LEU A 77 1.24 -3.59 -1.70
N MET A 78 2.18 -3.66 -2.63
CA MET A 78 1.92 -4.22 -3.96
C MET A 78 3.10 -5.01 -4.50
N ARG A 79 2.81 -6.04 -5.30
CA ARG A 79 3.86 -6.72 -6.06
C ARG A 79 4.39 -5.78 -7.12
N ASN A 80 5.66 -5.97 -7.44
CA ASN A 80 6.40 -5.18 -8.41
C ASN A 80 6.01 -5.51 -9.87
N THR A 81 4.76 -5.22 -10.25
CA THR A 81 4.22 -5.47 -11.60
C THR A 81 3.82 -4.17 -12.29
N LEU A 82 4.02 -4.10 -13.62
CA LEU A 82 3.61 -2.95 -14.42
C LEU A 82 2.10 -2.69 -14.31
N ARG A 83 1.30 -3.75 -14.19
CA ARG A 83 -0.16 -3.66 -14.01
C ARG A 83 -0.51 -2.91 -12.73
N ASN A 84 0.11 -3.28 -11.61
CA ASN A 84 -0.15 -2.62 -10.34
C ASN A 84 0.27 -1.15 -10.40
N VAL A 85 1.46 -0.86 -10.94
CA VAL A 85 1.96 0.53 -11.05
C VAL A 85 1.00 1.40 -11.86
N ARG A 86 0.59 0.93 -13.05
CA ARG A 86 -0.36 1.66 -13.88
C ARG A 86 -1.70 1.87 -13.17
N THR A 87 -2.19 0.85 -12.48
CA THR A 87 -3.45 0.91 -11.73
C THR A 87 -3.37 1.94 -10.62
N VAL A 88 -2.31 1.90 -9.81
CA VAL A 88 -2.11 2.83 -8.70
C VAL A 88 -1.90 4.25 -9.20
N CYS A 89 -1.10 4.47 -10.25
CA CYS A 89 -0.97 5.81 -10.84
C CYS A 89 -2.32 6.36 -11.32
N ALA A 90 -3.15 5.53 -11.96
CA ALA A 90 -4.49 5.93 -12.40
C ALA A 90 -5.43 6.25 -11.21
N GLN A 91 -5.41 5.42 -10.16
CA GLN A 91 -6.17 5.66 -8.93
C GLN A 91 -5.74 6.97 -8.25
N VAL A 92 -4.44 7.21 -8.13
CA VAL A 92 -3.90 8.42 -7.50
C VAL A 92 -4.20 9.66 -8.33
N ALA A 93 -4.04 9.61 -9.65
CA ALA A 93 -4.38 10.72 -10.53
C ALA A 93 -5.88 11.05 -10.49
N HIS A 94 -6.73 10.04 -10.33
CA HIS A 94 -8.16 10.24 -10.12
C HIS A 94 -8.45 10.91 -8.76
N ASP A 95 -7.91 10.39 -7.65
CA ASP A 95 -8.07 10.95 -6.30
C ASP A 95 -7.58 12.40 -6.22
N VAL A 96 -6.43 12.73 -6.83
CA VAL A 96 -5.92 14.11 -6.90
C VAL A 96 -6.92 15.03 -7.60
N ARG A 97 -7.44 14.65 -8.77
CA ARG A 97 -8.42 15.48 -9.51
C ARG A 97 -9.71 15.68 -8.74
N VAL A 98 -10.25 14.61 -8.13
CA VAL A 98 -11.49 14.67 -7.34
C VAL A 98 -11.31 15.54 -6.10
N ARG A 99 -10.17 15.47 -5.41
CA ARG A 99 -9.92 16.29 -4.23
C ARG A 99 -9.67 17.75 -4.59
N GLN A 100 -8.96 18.01 -5.69
CA GLN A 100 -8.80 19.36 -6.24
C GLN A 100 -10.14 20.02 -6.57
N SER A 101 -11.07 19.30 -7.24
CA SER A 101 -12.38 19.85 -7.56
C SER A 101 -13.25 20.12 -6.32
N LYS A 102 -13.03 19.37 -5.23
CA LYS A 102 -13.65 19.57 -3.92
C LYS A 102 -12.91 20.58 -3.03
N GLY A 103 -11.84 21.21 -3.50
CA GLY A 103 -11.02 22.15 -2.72
C GLY A 103 -10.32 21.50 -1.52
N THR A 104 -10.11 20.19 -1.54
CA THR A 104 -9.51 19.42 -0.45
C THR A 104 -8.03 19.13 -0.73
N TYR A 105 -7.21 19.11 0.32
CA TYR A 105 -5.78 18.77 0.20
C TYR A 105 -5.55 17.35 -0.34
N PRO A 106 -4.46 17.12 -1.10
CA PRO A 106 -4.11 15.78 -1.57
C PRO A 106 -3.73 14.87 -0.40
N ARG A 107 -4.09 13.59 -0.50
CA ARG A 107 -3.69 12.57 0.48
C ARG A 107 -2.17 12.38 0.48
N LYS A 108 -1.61 12.02 1.64
CA LYS A 108 -0.25 11.47 1.73
C LYS A 108 -0.29 10.01 1.30
N ARG A 109 0.69 9.59 0.50
CA ARG A 109 0.72 8.27 -0.13
C ARG A 109 2.10 7.67 0.09
N HIS A 110 2.14 6.41 0.50
CA HIS A 110 3.38 5.66 0.63
C HIS A 110 3.29 4.36 -0.17
N LEU A 111 4.32 4.05 -0.96
CA LEU A 111 4.34 2.90 -1.87
C LEU A 111 5.41 1.91 -1.46
N VAL A 112 4.98 0.69 -1.13
CA VAL A 112 5.85 -0.40 -0.72
C VAL A 112 5.75 -1.52 -1.75
N PHE A 113 6.87 -1.78 -2.40
CA PHE A 113 7.00 -2.81 -3.43
C PHE A 113 7.54 -4.10 -2.82
N ILE A 114 6.76 -5.19 -2.92
CA ILE A 114 7.21 -6.52 -2.51
C ILE A 114 7.78 -7.29 -3.72
N PRO A 115 8.96 -7.92 -3.60
CA PRO A 115 9.88 -7.86 -2.45
C PRO A 115 10.77 -6.61 -2.46
N ARG A 116 10.94 -5.98 -3.62
CA ARG A 116 11.79 -4.80 -3.80
C ARG A 116 11.34 -3.96 -5.00
N ARG A 117 11.75 -2.70 -5.00
CA ARG A 117 11.65 -1.80 -6.15
C ARG A 117 12.70 -2.18 -7.20
N THR A 118 12.37 -2.03 -8.48
CA THR A 118 13.31 -2.26 -9.60
C THR A 118 13.42 -1.03 -10.50
N PRO A 119 14.53 -0.86 -11.24
CA PRO A 119 14.71 0.28 -12.15
C PRO A 119 13.61 0.42 -13.21
N VAL A 120 13.10 -0.70 -13.72
CA VAL A 120 11.98 -0.70 -14.69
C VAL A 120 10.73 -0.05 -14.09
N ILE A 121 10.52 -0.25 -12.79
CA ILE A 121 9.34 0.23 -12.08
C ILE A 121 9.52 1.68 -11.64
N GLU A 122 10.74 2.08 -11.28
CA GLU A 122 11.13 3.49 -11.14
C GLU A 122 10.85 4.27 -12.41
N PHE A 123 11.38 3.80 -13.55
CA PHE A 123 11.11 4.41 -14.84
C PHE A 123 9.60 4.47 -15.13
N THR A 124 8.86 3.40 -14.86
CA THR A 124 7.41 3.38 -15.06
C THR A 124 6.70 4.40 -14.16
N LEU A 125 7.09 4.52 -12.89
CA LEU A 125 6.56 5.51 -11.96
C LEU A 125 6.88 6.94 -12.41
N GLU A 126 8.06 7.20 -12.97
CA GLU A 126 8.40 8.50 -13.53
C GLU A 126 7.52 8.84 -14.73
N GLN A 127 7.26 7.87 -15.63
CA GLN A 127 6.44 8.09 -16.81
C GLN A 127 4.95 8.33 -16.47
N TYR A 128 4.38 7.55 -15.54
CA TYR A 128 2.94 7.58 -15.25
C TYR A 128 2.57 8.34 -13.97
N GLY A 129 3.52 8.53 -13.07
CA GLY A 129 3.34 9.13 -11.74
C GLY A 129 3.90 10.54 -11.61
N ASN A 130 4.37 11.14 -12.70
CA ASN A 130 4.88 12.51 -12.69
C ASN A 130 3.83 13.48 -12.09
N GLY A 131 4.23 14.23 -11.07
CA GLY A 131 3.36 15.15 -10.33
C GLY A 131 2.42 14.52 -9.29
N LEU A 132 2.46 13.20 -9.07
CA LEU A 132 1.56 12.51 -8.12
C LEU A 132 2.11 12.37 -6.68
N ASN A 133 3.32 12.89 -6.40
CA ASN A 133 4.01 12.81 -5.09
C ASN A 133 3.92 11.41 -4.46
N LEU A 134 4.44 10.44 -5.22
CA LEU A 134 4.49 9.02 -4.87
C LEU A 134 5.85 8.74 -4.19
N ASN A 135 5.94 8.97 -2.87
CA ASN A 135 7.14 8.72 -2.07
C ASN A 135 7.02 7.46 -1.21
#